data_AF-A0A662GHZ1-F1
#
_entry.id   AF-A0A662GHZ1-F1
#
_cell.length_a   1.000
_cell.length_b   1.000
_cell.length_c   1.000
_cell.angle_alpha   90.00
_cell.angle_beta   90.00
_cell.angle_gamma   90.00
#
_symmetry.space_group_name_H-M   'P 1'
#
loop_
_entity.id
_entity.type
_entity.pdbx_description
1 polymer ?
#
loop_
_entity_poly.entity_id
_entity_poly.type
_entity_poly.pdbx_seq_one_letter_code
_entity_poly.pdbx_strand_id
1 'polypeptide(L)'
;MVELEELKKRALQLASRDKKEIGLLCRGDAIVEVIFSLDDKIKLDELRNQVVDTLKWHHYFKSVADFDSTVIDWIEYLLDCCDREKASIKIWERIHDCGKAGREVVLEHERLNGEVVYLRGLREEINNGVLKIKRLILSNGVYDGLGVEKKKGDYAITYLSVGEVLLPHFYYSKDGVFKGAYINLNSPIEAKSSHRYWYIDLGVDIVVASDGEVKIVDFEEFEEAFKQGLISESLYNFIKELINSFLERVRGERSPQGIYSVIESIFRRGGARARSKGADSGS
;
A
#
# COMPACT_ATOMS: atom_id res chain seq x y z
N MET A 1 -29.53 6.99 22.36
CA MET A 1 -30.69 7.86 22.66
C MET A 1 -30.32 9.05 23.53
N VAL A 2 -29.51 8.87 24.59
CA VAL A 2 -29.06 9.99 25.46
C VAL A 2 -28.26 11.04 24.70
N GLU A 3 -27.27 10.62 23.91
CA GLU A 3 -26.42 11.49 23.10
C GLU A 3 -27.24 12.34 22.10
N LEU A 4 -28.25 11.74 21.47
CA LEU A 4 -29.12 12.44 20.52
C LEU A 4 -29.90 13.59 21.19
N GLU A 5 -30.40 13.38 22.40
CA GLU A 5 -31.12 14.42 23.16
C GLU A 5 -30.17 15.51 23.68
N GLU A 6 -28.95 15.17 24.06
CA GLU A 6 -27.91 16.14 24.41
C GLU A 6 -27.51 17.01 23.22
N LEU A 7 -27.32 16.40 22.04
CA LEU A 7 -27.02 17.11 20.79
C LEU A 7 -28.15 18.05 20.38
N LYS A 8 -29.42 17.62 20.49
CA LYS A 8 -30.59 18.48 20.25
C LYS A 8 -30.60 19.69 21.19
N LYS A 9 -30.39 19.46 22.49
CA LYS A 9 -30.36 20.54 23.49
C LYS A 9 -29.23 21.54 23.19
N ARG A 10 -28.05 21.04 22.81
CA ARG A 10 -26.90 21.86 22.43
C ARG A 10 -27.18 22.67 21.16
N ALA A 11 -27.81 22.07 20.15
CA ALA A 11 -28.21 22.78 18.93
C ALA A 11 -29.19 23.94 19.21
N LEU A 12 -30.19 23.72 20.08
CA LEU A 12 -31.14 24.76 20.49
C LEU A 12 -30.47 25.89 21.29
N GLN A 13 -29.51 25.57 22.16
CA GLN A 13 -28.71 26.57 22.87
C GLN A 13 -27.84 27.42 21.94
N LEU A 14 -27.26 26.81 20.90
CA LEU A 14 -26.46 27.55 19.92
C LEU A 14 -27.34 28.41 19.00
N ALA A 15 -28.53 27.92 18.62
CA ALA A 15 -29.48 28.64 17.78
C ALA A 15 -30.08 29.89 18.44
N SER A 16 -30.15 29.91 19.78
CA SER A 16 -30.70 31.02 20.57
C SER A 16 -29.69 32.14 20.89
N ARG A 17 -28.41 32.00 20.50
CA ARG A 17 -27.41 33.06 20.67
C ARG A 17 -27.63 34.20 19.67
N ASP A 18 -27.50 35.43 20.15
CA ASP A 18 -27.73 36.66 19.37
C ASP A 18 -26.66 36.83 18.27
N LYS A 19 -27.08 36.81 16.99
CA LYS A 19 -26.21 36.72 15.80
C LYS A 19 -25.77 38.08 15.26
N LYS A 20 -25.41 39.00 16.16
CA LYS A 20 -25.12 40.38 15.76
C LYS A 20 -23.75 40.56 15.10
N GLU A 21 -22.83 39.61 15.28
CA GLU A 21 -21.48 39.63 14.69
C GLU A 21 -21.06 38.23 14.19
N ILE A 22 -20.19 38.17 13.17
CA ILE A 22 -19.59 36.92 12.68
C ILE A 22 -18.60 36.43 13.74
N GLY A 23 -18.80 35.22 14.26
CA GLY A 23 -17.96 34.63 15.29
C GLY A 23 -18.04 33.10 15.34
N LEU A 24 -17.05 32.48 15.99
CA LEU A 24 -17.00 31.03 16.19
C LEU A 24 -18.15 30.58 17.12
N LEU A 25 -19.10 29.82 16.57
CA LEU A 25 -20.28 29.34 17.30
C LEU A 25 -19.93 28.21 18.30
N CYS A 26 -19.18 27.23 17.81
CA CYS A 26 -18.56 26.14 18.58
C CYS A 26 -17.38 25.58 17.79
N ARG A 27 -16.39 25.03 18.49
CA ARG A 27 -15.42 24.12 17.84
C ARG A 27 -16.13 22.80 17.57
N GLY A 28 -15.97 22.28 16.36
CA GLY A 28 -16.42 20.92 16.03
C GLY A 28 -15.56 19.88 16.74
N ASP A 29 -15.96 18.62 16.62
CA ASP A 29 -15.15 17.51 17.10
C ASP A 29 -13.98 17.25 16.13
N ALA A 30 -12.82 16.91 16.68
CA ALA A 30 -11.71 16.40 15.89
C ALA A 30 -11.98 14.92 15.63
N ILE A 31 -12.36 14.59 14.40
CA ILE A 31 -12.48 13.20 13.94
C ILE A 31 -11.11 12.80 13.39
N VAL A 32 -10.56 11.72 13.94
CA VAL A 32 -9.34 11.10 13.43
C VAL A 32 -9.72 9.72 12.90
N GLU A 33 -9.39 9.47 11.64
CA GLU A 33 -9.47 8.14 11.05
C GLU A 33 -8.12 7.45 11.23
N VAL A 34 -8.14 6.26 11.84
CA VAL A 34 -6.93 5.45 12.03
C VAL A 34 -6.99 4.29 11.06
N ILE A 35 -6.06 4.28 10.11
CA ILE A 35 -5.96 3.23 9.10
C ILE A 35 -4.97 2.17 9.58
N PHE A 36 -5.41 0.92 9.62
CA PHE A 36 -4.54 -0.22 9.94
C PHE A 36 -3.92 -0.78 8.66
N SER A 37 -2.59 -0.66 8.55
CA SER A 37 -1.80 -1.30 7.50
C SER A 37 -1.72 -2.81 7.69
N LEU A 38 -1.15 -3.53 6.70
CA LEU A 38 -0.91 -4.96 6.82
C LEU A 38 -0.04 -5.31 8.05
N ASP A 39 0.98 -4.52 8.34
CA ASP A 39 1.88 -4.76 9.47
C ASP A 39 1.13 -4.57 10.80
N ASP A 40 0.21 -3.60 10.88
CA ASP A 40 -0.66 -3.43 12.05
C ASP A 40 -1.62 -4.61 12.21
N LYS A 41 -2.23 -5.09 11.12
CA LYS A 41 -3.12 -6.27 11.11
C LYS A 41 -2.39 -7.52 11.59
N ILE A 42 -1.15 -7.73 11.15
CA ILE A 42 -0.30 -8.83 11.63
C ILE A 42 -0.06 -8.69 13.13
N LYS A 43 0.21 -7.47 13.61
CA LYS A 43 0.42 -7.26 15.05
C LYS A 43 -0.84 -7.52 15.88
N LEU A 44 -2.00 -7.14 15.36
CA LEU A 44 -3.29 -7.43 15.98
C LEU A 44 -3.60 -8.94 16.00
N ASP A 45 -3.23 -9.67 14.95
CA ASP A 45 -3.33 -11.13 14.91
C ASP A 45 -2.48 -11.77 16.02
N GLU A 46 -1.23 -11.31 16.20
CA GLU A 46 -0.35 -11.80 17.26
C GLU A 46 -0.93 -11.58 18.65
N LEU A 47 -1.47 -10.40 18.92
CA LEU A 47 -2.10 -10.06 20.21
C LEU A 47 -3.33 -10.92 20.46
N ARG A 48 -4.18 -11.12 19.43
CA ARG A 48 -5.36 -11.99 19.53
C ARG A 48 -4.95 -13.43 19.79
N ASN A 49 -3.88 -13.90 19.14
CA ASN A 49 -3.36 -15.26 19.32
C ASN A 49 -2.90 -15.57 20.75
N GLN A 50 -2.63 -14.57 21.58
CA GLN A 50 -2.30 -14.80 23.00
C GLN A 50 -3.52 -15.25 23.83
N VAL A 51 -4.73 -15.05 23.31
CA VAL A 51 -5.99 -15.32 24.02
C VAL A 51 -6.80 -16.41 23.33
N VAL A 52 -6.83 -16.43 21.99
CA VAL A 52 -7.57 -17.41 21.19
C VAL A 52 -6.77 -17.80 19.96
N ASP A 53 -6.76 -19.08 19.60
CA ASP A 53 -6.04 -19.57 18.42
C ASP A 53 -6.44 -18.77 17.17
N THR A 54 -5.46 -18.08 16.59
CA THR A 54 -5.68 -17.12 15.50
C THR A 54 -4.76 -17.46 14.35
N LEU A 55 -5.32 -17.60 13.14
CA LEU A 55 -4.53 -17.78 11.92
C LEU A 55 -3.62 -16.56 11.70
N LYS A 56 -2.41 -16.78 11.17
CA LYS A 56 -1.63 -15.67 10.62
C LYS A 56 -2.42 -14.99 9.50
N TRP A 57 -2.35 -13.66 9.46
CA TRP A 57 -3.06 -12.79 8.52
C TRP A 57 -4.59 -12.83 8.66
N HIS A 58 -5.13 -13.16 9.85
CA HIS A 58 -6.57 -13.22 10.12
C HIS A 58 -7.28 -11.92 9.73
N HIS A 59 -6.84 -10.78 10.26
CA HIS A 59 -7.50 -9.49 9.94
C HIS A 59 -7.37 -9.13 8.46
N TYR A 60 -6.24 -9.45 7.83
CA TYR A 60 -6.06 -9.26 6.40
C TYR A 60 -7.03 -10.12 5.58
N PHE A 61 -7.11 -11.43 5.84
CA PHE A 61 -8.00 -12.32 5.11
C PHE A 61 -9.46 -11.91 5.23
N LYS A 62 -9.88 -11.45 6.41
CA LYS A 62 -11.24 -10.93 6.62
C LYS A 62 -11.52 -9.60 5.93
N SER A 63 -10.48 -8.87 5.51
CA SER A 63 -10.61 -7.62 4.77
C SER A 63 -10.75 -7.79 3.25
N VAL A 64 -10.52 -9.01 2.73
CA VAL A 64 -10.63 -9.32 1.29
C VAL A 64 -12.10 -9.47 0.89
N ALA A 65 -12.59 -8.57 0.05
CA ALA A 65 -14.02 -8.40 -0.22
C ALA A 65 -14.69 -9.57 -0.96
N ASP A 66 -13.96 -10.29 -1.82
CA ASP A 66 -14.46 -11.46 -2.56
C ASP A 66 -14.10 -12.79 -1.88
N PHE A 67 -13.67 -12.74 -0.62
CA PHE A 67 -13.43 -13.90 0.21
C PHE A 67 -14.46 -13.97 1.35
N ASP A 68 -15.10 -15.14 1.51
CA ASP A 68 -16.04 -15.34 2.60
C ASP A 68 -15.30 -15.47 3.93
N SER A 69 -15.33 -14.39 4.72
CA SER A 69 -14.67 -14.31 6.03
C SER A 69 -15.08 -15.41 7.01
N THR A 70 -16.27 -16.02 6.86
CA THR A 70 -16.74 -17.11 7.73
C THR A 70 -15.88 -18.37 7.60
N VAL A 71 -15.19 -18.54 6.46
CA VAL A 71 -14.24 -19.63 6.25
C VAL A 71 -13.07 -19.54 7.24
N ILE A 72 -12.62 -18.32 7.59
CA ILE A 72 -11.57 -18.13 8.60
C ILE A 72 -12.05 -18.63 9.95
N ASP A 73 -13.28 -18.30 10.34
CA ASP A 73 -13.84 -18.70 11.63
C ASP A 73 -13.96 -20.22 11.75
N TRP A 74 -14.40 -20.89 10.68
CA TRP A 74 -14.45 -22.36 10.65
C TRP A 74 -13.08 -23.02 10.72
N ILE A 75 -12.06 -22.44 10.06
CA ILE A 75 -10.71 -22.99 10.14
C ILE A 75 -10.11 -22.76 11.52
N GLU A 76 -10.31 -21.59 12.12
CA GLU A 76 -9.88 -21.29 13.49
C GLU A 76 -10.52 -22.22 14.52
N TYR A 77 -11.80 -22.53 14.35
CA TYR A 77 -12.48 -23.52 15.19
C TYR A 77 -11.84 -24.91 15.13
N LEU A 78 -11.22 -25.28 14.00
CA LEU A 78 -10.58 -26.57 13.76
C LEU A 78 -9.05 -26.54 13.96
N LEU A 79 -8.49 -25.44 14.48
CA LEU A 79 -7.03 -25.33 14.66
C LEU A 79 -6.47 -26.32 15.69
N ASP A 80 -7.29 -26.80 16.63
CA ASP A 80 -6.91 -27.82 17.61
C ASP A 80 -6.40 -29.13 16.98
N CYS A 81 -6.82 -29.43 15.74
CA CYS A 81 -6.43 -30.62 15.00
C CYS A 81 -5.45 -30.36 13.85
N CYS A 82 -5.08 -29.10 13.60
CA CYS A 82 -4.32 -28.69 12.41
C CYS A 82 -3.07 -27.87 12.75
N ASP A 83 -2.06 -27.95 11.87
CA ASP A 83 -0.90 -27.06 11.92
C ASP A 83 -1.29 -25.67 11.43
N ARG A 84 -1.35 -24.71 12.37
CA ARG A 84 -1.69 -23.30 12.12
C ARG A 84 -0.86 -22.67 11.01
N GLU A 85 0.44 -22.89 10.98
CA GLU A 85 1.33 -22.29 9.97
C GLU A 85 0.98 -22.81 8.58
N LYS A 86 0.84 -24.13 8.46
CA LYS A 86 0.45 -24.76 7.19
C LYS A 86 -0.92 -24.28 6.72
N ALA A 87 -1.90 -24.18 7.63
CA ALA A 87 -3.23 -23.68 7.32
C ALA A 87 -3.18 -22.24 6.79
N SER A 88 -2.50 -21.33 7.51
CA SER A 88 -2.32 -19.94 7.08
C SER A 88 -1.64 -19.82 5.71
N ILE A 89 -0.60 -20.60 5.45
CA ILE A 89 0.08 -20.59 4.14
C ILE A 89 -0.87 -21.06 3.03
N LYS A 90 -1.70 -22.09 3.27
CA LYS A 90 -2.67 -22.59 2.29
C LYS A 90 -3.77 -21.59 1.98
N ILE A 91 -4.25 -20.88 2.99
CA ILE A 91 -5.23 -19.79 2.80
C ILE A 91 -4.59 -18.65 2.02
N TRP A 92 -3.35 -18.27 2.35
CA TRP A 92 -2.60 -17.27 1.60
C TRP A 92 -2.48 -17.67 0.13
N GLU A 93 -2.07 -18.90 -0.18
CA GLU A 93 -1.99 -19.41 -1.56
C GLU A 93 -3.33 -19.32 -2.27
N ARG A 94 -4.43 -19.59 -1.56
CA ARG A 94 -5.77 -19.57 -2.13
C ARG A 94 -6.27 -18.17 -2.43
N ILE A 95 -6.09 -17.22 -1.51
CA ILE A 95 -6.53 -15.82 -1.70
C ILE A 95 -5.75 -15.16 -2.83
N HIS A 96 -4.46 -15.45 -2.94
CA HIS A 96 -3.59 -14.89 -3.98
C HIS A 96 -3.52 -15.75 -5.25
N ASP A 97 -4.40 -16.77 -5.37
CA ASP A 97 -4.56 -17.54 -6.60
C ASP A 97 -5.20 -16.67 -7.68
N CYS A 98 -4.34 -15.96 -8.39
CA CYS A 98 -4.74 -15.04 -9.41
C CYS A 98 -5.27 -15.73 -10.68
N GLY A 99 -5.15 -17.06 -10.81
CA GLY A 99 -5.63 -17.80 -11.99
C GLY A 99 -7.13 -17.64 -12.26
N LYS A 100 -7.89 -17.20 -11.24
CA LYS A 100 -9.35 -17.01 -11.31
C LYS A 100 -9.80 -15.58 -11.57
N ALA A 101 -8.90 -14.60 -11.49
CA ALA A 101 -9.27 -13.20 -11.60
C ALA A 101 -9.34 -12.74 -13.06
N GLY A 102 -10.15 -11.71 -13.32
CA GLY A 102 -10.21 -11.05 -14.62
C GLY A 102 -8.87 -10.43 -15.03
N ARG A 103 -8.78 -10.00 -16.30
CA ARG A 103 -7.57 -9.36 -16.85
C ARG A 103 -7.36 -7.94 -16.33
N GLU A 104 -8.44 -7.24 -15.98
CA GLU A 104 -8.34 -5.90 -15.41
C GLU A 104 -7.80 -5.95 -13.98
N VAL A 105 -6.91 -5.02 -13.65
CA VAL A 105 -6.39 -4.80 -12.30
C VAL A 105 -6.60 -3.34 -11.95
N VAL A 106 -7.07 -3.08 -10.73
CA VAL A 106 -7.23 -1.74 -10.18
C VAL A 106 -6.29 -1.59 -9.00
N LEU A 107 -5.48 -0.54 -9.02
CA LEU A 107 -4.69 -0.11 -7.87
C LEU A 107 -5.39 1.10 -7.26
N GLU A 108 -5.74 1.00 -5.99
CA GLU A 108 -6.27 2.07 -5.17
C GLU A 108 -5.08 2.75 -4.48
N HIS A 109 -4.62 3.86 -5.07
CA HIS A 109 -3.55 4.69 -4.56
C HIS A 109 -4.18 5.72 -3.62
N GLU A 110 -4.17 5.42 -2.33
CA GLU A 110 -4.67 6.33 -1.30
C GLU A 110 -3.55 7.25 -0.83
N ARG A 111 -3.78 8.55 -0.85
CA ARG A 111 -2.82 9.55 -0.36
C ARG A 111 -2.98 9.73 1.15
N LEU A 112 -1.97 10.30 1.81
CA LEU A 112 -2.01 10.61 3.24
C LEU A 112 -3.17 11.53 3.67
N ASN A 113 -3.73 12.30 2.74
CA ASN A 113 -4.90 13.14 2.98
C ASN A 113 -6.25 12.41 2.79
N GLY A 114 -6.24 11.09 2.51
CA GLY A 114 -7.43 10.26 2.27
C GLY A 114 -7.98 10.31 0.84
N GLU A 115 -7.38 11.10 -0.07
CA GLU A 115 -7.77 11.10 -1.48
C GLU A 115 -7.36 9.77 -2.14
N VAL A 116 -8.30 9.10 -2.80
CA VAL A 116 -8.04 7.83 -3.50
C VAL A 116 -8.02 8.02 -5.01
N VAL A 117 -6.88 7.72 -5.62
CA VAL A 117 -6.68 7.69 -7.07
C VAL A 117 -6.74 6.24 -7.56
N TYR A 118 -7.54 5.99 -8.60
CA TYR A 118 -7.67 4.66 -9.18
C TYR A 118 -6.82 4.50 -10.44
N LEU A 119 -5.84 3.60 -10.37
CA LEU A 119 -4.97 3.27 -11.48
C LEU A 119 -5.40 1.94 -12.10
N ARG A 120 -5.90 1.99 -13.34
CA ARG A 120 -6.39 0.80 -14.05
C ARG A 120 -5.34 0.28 -15.02
N GLY A 121 -5.17 -1.04 -15.04
CA GLY A 121 -4.25 -1.72 -15.94
C GLY A 121 -4.71 -3.12 -16.31
N LEU A 122 -3.96 -3.74 -17.21
CA LEU A 122 -4.17 -5.12 -17.62
C LEU A 122 -3.06 -5.99 -17.07
N ARG A 123 -3.44 -7.12 -16.48
CA ARG A 123 -2.52 -8.19 -16.13
C ARG A 123 -1.86 -8.76 -17.38
N GLU A 124 -0.53 -8.85 -17.35
CA GLU A 124 0.27 -9.52 -18.38
C GLU A 124 0.79 -10.88 -17.90
N GLU A 125 1.37 -10.93 -16.71
CA GLU A 125 2.08 -12.10 -16.21
C GLU A 125 2.03 -12.15 -14.68
N ILE A 126 2.14 -13.36 -14.13
CA ILE A 126 2.37 -13.58 -12.71
C ILE A 126 3.50 -14.57 -12.58
N ASN A 127 4.55 -14.16 -11.87
CA ASN A 127 5.72 -14.99 -11.64
C ASN A 127 6.12 -14.89 -10.17
N ASN A 128 6.19 -16.03 -9.47
CA ASN A 128 6.58 -16.13 -8.06
C ASN A 128 5.83 -15.15 -7.12
N GLY A 129 4.53 -14.90 -7.37
CA GLY A 129 3.73 -13.97 -6.56
C GLY A 129 3.93 -12.49 -6.88
N VAL A 130 4.68 -12.17 -7.94
CA VAL A 130 4.78 -10.82 -8.51
C VAL A 130 3.85 -10.70 -9.71
N LEU A 131 2.91 -9.77 -9.64
CA LEU A 131 1.94 -9.45 -10.67
C LEU A 131 2.48 -8.32 -11.56
N LYS A 132 2.61 -8.61 -12.85
CA LYS A 132 2.98 -7.62 -13.88
C LYS A 132 1.73 -7.00 -14.49
N ILE A 133 1.60 -5.68 -14.37
CA ILE A 133 0.44 -4.90 -14.81
C ILE A 133 0.90 -3.90 -15.88
N LYS A 134 0.25 -3.90 -17.04
CA LYS A 134 0.47 -2.93 -18.10
C LYS A 134 -0.64 -1.89 -18.13
N ARG A 135 -0.26 -0.61 -18.12
CA ARG A 135 -1.19 0.52 -18.29
C ARG A 135 -0.83 1.31 -19.54
N LEU A 136 -1.83 1.72 -20.32
CA LEU A 136 -1.63 2.66 -21.43
C LEU A 136 -1.71 4.09 -20.94
N ILE A 137 -0.81 4.94 -21.45
CA ILE A 137 -0.78 6.36 -21.16
C ILE A 137 -1.58 7.08 -22.24
N LEU A 138 -2.63 7.78 -21.79
CA LEU A 138 -3.62 8.39 -22.69
C LEU A 138 -3.42 9.90 -22.90
N SER A 139 -2.62 10.53 -22.04
CA SER A 139 -2.35 11.97 -22.07
C SER A 139 -0.92 12.26 -22.55
N ASN A 140 -0.76 13.45 -23.12
CA ASN A 140 0.55 14.04 -23.40
C ASN A 140 1.02 14.88 -22.20
N GLY A 141 2.31 15.18 -22.11
CA GLY A 141 2.88 16.04 -21.08
C GLY A 141 4.36 15.76 -20.86
N VAL A 142 4.80 15.86 -19.61
CA VAL A 142 6.13 15.46 -19.17
C VAL A 142 5.95 14.47 -18.01
N TYR A 143 6.89 13.54 -17.86
CA TYR A 143 7.03 12.81 -16.60
C TYR A 143 7.93 13.65 -15.68
N ASP A 144 7.32 14.40 -14.75
CA ASP A 144 7.96 15.54 -14.07
C ASP A 144 9.28 15.19 -13.36
N GLY A 145 9.37 14.04 -12.68
CA GLY A 145 10.62 13.55 -12.07
C GLY A 145 11.67 12.99 -13.05
N LEU A 146 11.29 12.67 -14.30
CA LEU A 146 12.22 12.20 -15.34
C LEU A 146 12.64 13.31 -16.31
N GLY A 147 11.88 14.40 -16.40
CA GLY A 147 12.09 15.45 -17.41
C GLY A 147 11.92 14.98 -18.86
N VAL A 148 11.35 13.79 -19.08
CA VAL A 148 11.17 13.21 -20.42
C VAL A 148 9.73 13.37 -20.91
N GLU A 149 9.59 13.53 -22.23
CA GLU A 149 8.31 13.74 -22.87
C GLU A 149 7.38 12.53 -22.67
N LYS A 150 6.18 12.80 -22.17
CA LYS A 150 5.07 11.86 -22.04
C LYS A 150 4.17 11.99 -23.26
N LYS A 151 3.97 10.89 -23.97
CA LYS A 151 3.13 10.84 -25.18
C LYS A 151 1.98 9.86 -25.02
N LYS A 152 0.84 10.19 -25.62
CA LYS A 152 -0.24 9.23 -25.82
C LYS A 152 0.27 8.01 -26.57
N GLY A 153 0.01 6.82 -26.03
CA GLY A 153 0.48 5.55 -26.56
C GLY A 153 1.74 5.02 -25.88
N ASP A 154 2.42 5.84 -25.06
CA ASP A 154 3.36 5.32 -24.07
C ASP A 154 2.65 4.31 -23.15
N TYR A 155 3.43 3.47 -22.48
CA TYR A 155 2.87 2.52 -21.51
C TYR A 155 3.76 2.39 -20.28
N ALA A 156 3.14 2.01 -19.17
CA ALA A 156 3.81 1.70 -17.93
C ALA A 156 3.68 0.21 -17.62
N ILE A 157 4.77 -0.41 -17.20
CA ILE A 157 4.79 -1.75 -16.60
C ILE A 157 4.99 -1.59 -15.10
N THR A 158 4.01 -2.07 -14.34
CA THR A 158 4.04 -2.05 -12.88
C THR A 158 4.28 -3.47 -12.38
N TYR A 159 5.20 -3.62 -11.43
CA TYR A 159 5.39 -4.90 -10.74
C TYR A 159 4.84 -4.76 -9.33
N LEU A 160 3.86 -5.59 -9.00
CA LEU A 160 3.16 -5.55 -7.72
C LEU A 160 3.39 -6.87 -6.99
N SER A 161 3.69 -6.81 -5.70
CA SER A 161 3.66 -7.98 -4.82
C SER A 161 3.01 -7.60 -3.50
N VAL A 162 2.13 -8.46 -2.99
CA VAL A 162 1.38 -8.20 -1.75
C VAL A 162 2.34 -8.25 -0.56
N GLY A 163 2.22 -7.25 0.32
CA GLY A 163 3.06 -7.02 1.50
C GLY A 163 4.34 -6.24 1.22
N GLU A 164 4.61 -5.88 -0.03
CA GLU A 164 5.73 -5.02 -0.37
C GLU A 164 5.38 -3.56 -0.20
N VAL A 165 6.39 -2.77 0.15
CA VAL A 165 6.30 -1.31 0.33
C VAL A 165 6.81 -0.55 -0.88
N LEU A 166 7.42 -1.23 -1.86
CA LEU A 166 7.85 -0.62 -3.12
C LEU A 166 6.88 -1.00 -4.23
N LEU A 167 6.41 0.00 -4.98
CA LEU A 167 5.59 -0.21 -6.18
C LEU A 167 6.28 0.42 -7.41
N PRO A 168 7.11 -0.34 -8.13
CA PRO A 168 7.80 0.16 -9.29
C PRO A 168 6.91 0.26 -10.54
N HIS A 169 7.01 1.39 -11.22
CA HIS A 169 6.41 1.73 -12.51
C HIS A 169 7.52 2.03 -13.53
N PHE A 170 7.71 1.14 -14.50
CA PHE A 170 8.64 1.32 -15.62
C PHE A 170 7.92 1.91 -16.82
N TYR A 171 8.37 3.07 -17.29
CA TYR A 171 7.75 3.78 -18.40
C TYR A 171 8.49 3.52 -19.71
N TYR A 172 7.71 3.29 -20.76
CA TYR A 172 8.19 3.02 -22.11
C TYR A 172 7.47 3.88 -23.13
N SER A 173 8.18 4.23 -24.21
CA SER A 173 7.54 4.78 -25.39
C SER A 173 6.59 3.76 -26.04
N LYS A 174 5.70 4.25 -26.90
CA LYS A 174 4.87 3.37 -27.76
C LYS A 174 5.69 2.33 -28.55
N ASP A 175 6.95 2.67 -28.87
CA ASP A 175 7.88 1.83 -29.65
C ASP A 175 8.73 0.91 -28.75
N GLY A 176 8.49 0.91 -27.43
CA GLY A 176 9.16 0.05 -26.46
C GLY A 176 10.49 0.58 -25.93
N VAL A 177 10.83 1.84 -26.18
CA VAL A 177 12.05 2.47 -25.65
C VAL A 177 11.84 2.84 -24.19
N PHE A 178 12.72 2.38 -23.30
CA PHE A 178 12.67 2.70 -21.89
C PHE A 178 12.89 4.20 -21.66
N LYS A 179 11.99 4.83 -20.89
CA LYS A 179 12.03 6.26 -20.56
C LYS A 179 12.50 6.53 -19.13
N GLY A 180 12.39 5.54 -18.25
CA GLY A 180 12.73 5.67 -16.83
C GLY A 180 11.76 4.89 -15.95
N ALA A 181 12.09 4.78 -14.67
CA ALA A 181 11.28 4.11 -13.67
C ALA A 181 10.95 5.06 -12.51
N TYR A 182 9.73 4.95 -11.99
CA TYR A 182 9.33 5.49 -10.70
C TYR A 182 9.15 4.34 -9.75
N ILE A 183 9.68 4.44 -8.54
CA ILE A 183 9.51 3.46 -7.49
C ILE A 183 8.82 4.17 -6.33
N ASN A 184 7.50 3.99 -6.25
CA ASN A 184 6.71 4.54 -5.17
C ASN A 184 7.00 3.81 -3.87
N LEU A 185 7.11 4.56 -2.78
CA LEU A 185 7.22 4.05 -1.41
C LEU A 185 5.86 4.20 -0.71
N ASN A 186 5.35 3.07 -0.25
CA ASN A 186 3.97 2.93 0.17
C ASN A 186 3.90 2.24 1.54
N SER A 187 2.72 2.21 2.15
CA SER A 187 2.37 1.14 3.08
C SER A 187 2.44 -0.22 2.37
N PRO A 188 2.58 -1.35 3.11
CA PRO A 188 2.53 -2.66 2.49
C PRO A 188 1.28 -2.83 1.63
N ILE A 189 1.47 -3.30 0.39
CA ILE A 189 0.38 -3.47 -0.58
C ILE A 189 -0.54 -4.60 -0.13
N GLU A 190 -1.84 -4.37 -0.09
CA GLU A 190 -2.86 -5.36 0.27
C GLU A 190 -3.76 -5.70 -0.92
N ALA A 191 -4.18 -6.96 -1.05
CA ALA A 191 -5.27 -7.29 -1.96
C ALA A 191 -6.61 -6.99 -1.27
N LYS A 192 -7.44 -6.12 -1.86
CA LYS A 192 -8.83 -5.92 -1.44
C LYS A 192 -9.79 -6.88 -2.12
N SER A 193 -9.43 -7.38 -3.30
CA SER A 193 -10.13 -8.47 -3.98
C SER A 193 -9.19 -9.14 -4.98
N SER A 194 -9.67 -10.17 -5.68
CA SER A 194 -8.93 -10.84 -6.77
C SER A 194 -8.37 -9.93 -7.87
N HIS A 195 -8.92 -8.71 -8.02
CA HIS A 195 -8.51 -7.75 -9.04
C HIS A 195 -8.29 -6.32 -8.52
N ARG A 196 -8.37 -6.08 -7.21
CA ARG A 196 -8.14 -4.77 -6.59
C ARG A 196 -7.06 -4.86 -5.53
N TYR A 197 -6.11 -3.94 -5.60
CA TYR A 197 -5.02 -3.81 -4.64
C TYR A 197 -5.02 -2.41 -4.07
N TRP A 198 -4.68 -2.28 -2.81
CA TRP A 198 -4.73 -1.04 -2.07
C TRP A 198 -3.45 -0.83 -1.27
N TYR A 199 -3.06 0.43 -1.15
CA TYR A 199 -1.95 0.89 -0.33
C TYR A 199 -2.13 2.38 -0.06
N ILE A 200 -1.46 2.85 0.99
CA ILE A 200 -1.29 4.27 1.27
C ILE A 200 0.05 4.70 0.66
N ASP A 201 0.02 5.66 -0.24
CA ASP A 201 1.20 6.31 -0.80
C ASP A 201 1.79 7.27 0.24
N LEU A 202 3.09 7.15 0.48
CA LEU A 202 3.79 7.97 1.48
C LEU A 202 4.26 9.32 0.91
N GLY A 203 3.93 9.63 -0.35
CA GLY A 203 4.31 10.88 -0.99
C GLY A 203 5.81 10.98 -1.28
N VAL A 204 6.54 9.86 -1.34
CA VAL A 204 7.97 9.85 -1.69
C VAL A 204 8.24 8.78 -2.74
N ASP A 205 8.96 9.19 -3.78
CA ASP A 205 9.28 8.35 -4.93
C ASP A 205 10.79 8.32 -5.17
N ILE A 206 11.30 7.19 -5.65
CA ILE A 206 12.63 7.11 -6.25
C ILE A 206 12.48 7.06 -7.76
N VAL A 207 13.09 8.02 -8.46
CA VAL A 207 13.10 8.08 -9.92
C VAL A 207 14.45 7.63 -10.44
N VAL A 208 14.44 6.68 -11.38
CA VAL A 208 15.62 6.22 -12.11
C VAL A 208 15.47 6.56 -13.58
N ALA A 209 16.26 7.51 -14.07
CA ALA A 209 16.25 7.94 -15.46
C ALA A 209 16.93 6.91 -16.38
N SER A 210 16.65 7.01 -17.68
CA SER A 210 17.20 6.09 -18.68
C SER A 210 18.73 6.15 -18.83
N ASP A 211 19.37 7.23 -18.40
CA ASP A 211 20.82 7.39 -18.34
C ASP A 211 21.45 6.87 -17.03
N GLY A 212 20.63 6.40 -16.09
CA GLY A 212 21.01 5.89 -14.78
C GLY A 212 21.12 6.95 -13.70
N GLU A 213 20.71 8.20 -13.96
CA GLU A 213 20.56 9.20 -12.90
C GLU A 213 19.44 8.78 -11.94
N VAL A 214 19.69 8.91 -10.64
CA VAL A 214 18.74 8.50 -9.59
C VAL A 214 18.43 9.71 -8.72
N LYS A 215 17.14 9.98 -8.49
CA LYS A 215 16.64 11.09 -7.69
C LYS A 215 15.58 10.59 -6.70
N ILE A 216 15.55 11.21 -5.53
CA ILE A 216 14.39 11.12 -4.64
C ILE A 216 13.51 12.32 -5.00
N VAL A 217 12.22 12.08 -5.17
CA VAL A 217 11.22 13.10 -5.49
C VAL A 217 10.21 13.18 -4.35
N ASP A 218 9.75 14.39 -4.04
CA ASP A 218 8.74 14.71 -3.02
C ASP A 218 9.13 14.30 -1.58
N PHE A 219 10.43 14.20 -1.30
CA PHE A 219 10.92 13.87 0.06
C PHE A 219 10.46 14.88 1.12
N GLU A 220 10.31 16.15 0.74
CA GLU A 220 9.81 17.21 1.61
C GLU A 220 8.38 16.95 2.09
N GLU A 221 7.51 16.37 1.23
CA GLU A 221 6.13 16.02 1.60
C GLU A 221 6.12 14.90 2.66
N PHE A 222 6.98 13.90 2.48
CA PHE A 222 7.18 12.82 3.44
C PHE A 222 7.72 13.31 4.79
N GLU A 223 8.69 14.24 4.80
CA GLU A 223 9.19 14.85 6.03
C GLU A 223 8.14 15.70 6.74
N GLU A 224 7.31 16.42 5.99
CA GLU A 224 6.22 17.22 6.57
C GLU A 224 5.15 16.33 7.19
N ALA A 225 4.78 15.23 6.52
CA ALA A 225 3.86 14.23 7.08
C ALA A 225 4.37 13.63 8.40
N PHE A 226 5.68 13.37 8.50
CA PHE A 226 6.31 12.95 9.76
C PHE A 226 6.22 14.05 10.84
N LYS A 227 6.58 15.30 10.51
CA LYS A 227 6.51 16.44 11.46
C LYS A 227 5.10 16.69 11.99
N GLN A 228 4.08 16.43 11.17
CA GLN A 228 2.67 16.55 11.54
C GLN A 228 2.13 15.34 12.33
N GLY A 229 2.94 14.28 12.49
CA GLY A 229 2.55 13.07 13.21
C GLY A 229 1.61 12.14 12.43
N LEU A 230 1.50 12.31 11.11
CA LEU A 230 0.75 11.40 10.22
C LEU A 230 1.52 10.09 10.01
N ILE A 231 2.85 10.14 10.11
CA ILE A 231 3.76 9.01 9.95
C ILE A 231 4.47 8.77 11.28
N SER A 232 4.52 7.51 11.72
CA SER A 232 5.25 7.13 12.93
C SER A 232 6.76 7.20 12.74
N GLU A 233 7.51 7.45 13.82
CA GLU A 233 8.97 7.48 13.79
C GLU A 233 9.58 6.16 13.28
N SER A 234 8.99 5.02 13.66
CA SER A 234 9.41 3.71 13.19
C SER A 234 9.27 3.55 11.67
N LEU A 235 8.14 3.96 11.10
CA LEU A 235 7.91 3.91 9.66
C LEU A 235 8.83 4.89 8.92
N TYR A 236 8.99 6.10 9.45
CA TYR A 236 9.89 7.11 8.86
C TYR A 236 11.34 6.60 8.75
N ASN A 237 11.87 6.04 9.84
CA ASN A 237 13.22 5.48 9.86
C ASN A 237 13.36 4.28 8.92
N PHE A 238 12.40 3.36 8.94
CA PHE A 238 12.39 2.20 8.03
C PHE A 238 12.44 2.61 6.56
N ILE A 239 11.62 3.60 6.16
CA ILE A 239 11.59 4.09 4.78
C ILE A 239 12.90 4.76 4.39
N LYS A 240 13.52 5.54 5.28
CA LYS A 240 14.85 6.14 5.01
C LYS A 240 15.94 5.10 4.84
N GLU A 241 15.97 4.08 5.69
CA GLU A 241 16.91 2.97 5.55
C GLU A 241 16.69 2.20 4.25
N LEU A 242 15.43 1.97 3.88
CA LEU A 242 15.05 1.34 2.63
C LEU A 242 15.52 2.14 1.41
N ILE A 243 15.28 3.46 1.41
CA ILE A 243 15.75 4.37 0.35
C ILE A 243 17.27 4.28 0.24
N ASN A 244 18.01 4.42 1.34
CA ASN A 244 19.48 4.36 1.33
C ASN A 244 20.00 3.02 0.77
N SER A 245 19.45 1.90 1.25
CA SER A 245 19.78 0.55 0.78
C SER A 245 19.46 0.36 -0.71
N PHE A 246 18.37 0.96 -1.20
CA PHE A 246 18.03 0.94 -2.62
C PHE A 246 19.03 1.74 -3.46
N LEU A 247 19.33 2.98 -3.04
CA LEU A 247 20.24 3.89 -3.73
C LEU A 247 21.64 3.30 -3.89
N GLU A 248 22.15 2.62 -2.87
CA GLU A 248 23.46 1.95 -2.92
C GLU A 248 23.51 0.85 -3.99
N ARG A 249 22.40 0.12 -4.18
CA ARG A 249 22.34 -1.03 -5.09
C ARG A 249 21.99 -0.67 -6.52
N VAL A 250 21.17 0.37 -6.71
CA VAL A 250 20.71 0.80 -8.05
C VAL A 250 21.70 1.74 -8.73
N ARG A 251 22.69 2.27 -8.02
CA ARG A 251 23.64 3.26 -8.55
C ARG A 251 24.35 2.71 -9.80
N GLY A 252 24.17 3.41 -10.91
CA GLY A 252 24.79 3.07 -12.19
C GLY A 252 24.01 2.04 -13.02
N GLU A 253 22.89 1.51 -12.50
CA GLU A 253 21.99 0.67 -13.27
C GLU A 253 21.21 1.50 -14.29
N ARG A 254 21.36 1.14 -15.57
CA ARG A 254 20.72 1.82 -16.70
C ARG A 254 19.68 0.95 -17.40
N SER A 255 19.72 -0.35 -17.14
CA SER A 255 18.81 -1.30 -17.78
C SER A 255 17.56 -1.49 -16.91
N PRO A 256 16.36 -1.57 -17.51
CA PRO A 256 15.14 -1.91 -16.76
C PRO A 256 15.28 -3.20 -15.96
N GLN A 257 16.00 -4.19 -16.53
CA GLN A 257 16.21 -5.49 -15.92
C GLN A 257 17.11 -5.41 -14.67
N GLY A 258 18.16 -4.58 -14.71
CA GLY A 258 19.04 -4.34 -13.57
C GLY A 258 18.32 -3.64 -12.42
N ILE A 259 17.57 -2.57 -12.74
CA ILE A 259 16.73 -1.85 -11.77
C ILE A 259 15.71 -2.82 -11.14
N TYR A 260 15.02 -3.62 -11.95
CA TYR A 260 14.08 -4.62 -11.45
C TYR A 260 14.74 -5.68 -10.57
N SER A 261 15.95 -6.13 -10.92
CA SER A 261 16.69 -7.11 -10.12
C SER A 261 17.04 -6.58 -8.71
N VAL A 262 17.36 -5.29 -8.60
CA VAL A 262 17.55 -4.62 -7.31
C VAL A 262 16.26 -4.63 -6.50
N ILE A 263 15.13 -4.24 -7.11
CA ILE A 263 13.82 -4.26 -6.47
C ILE A 263 13.44 -5.68 -6.02
N GLU A 264 13.61 -6.67 -6.89
CA GLU A 264 13.29 -8.07 -6.58
C GLU A 264 14.14 -8.61 -5.42
N SER A 265 15.41 -8.17 -5.30
CA SER A 265 16.27 -8.53 -4.17
C SER A 265 15.75 -8.01 -2.82
N ILE A 266 14.97 -6.92 -2.85
CA ILE A 266 14.31 -6.34 -1.68
C ILE A 266 13.00 -7.09 -1.42
N PHE A 267 12.21 -7.37 -2.46
CA PHE A 267 10.97 -8.15 -2.33
C PHE A 267 11.20 -9.51 -1.65
N ARG A 268 12.25 -10.23 -2.06
CA ARG A 268 12.58 -11.54 -1.47
C ARG A 268 12.96 -11.48 0.02
N ARG A 269 13.29 -10.30 0.55
CA ARG A 269 13.58 -10.08 1.97
C ARG A 269 12.39 -9.47 2.73
N GLY A 270 11.46 -8.83 2.03
CA GLY A 270 10.42 -7.95 2.59
C GLY A 270 8.98 -8.41 2.43
N GLY A 271 8.67 -9.51 1.74
CA GLY A 271 7.28 -9.92 1.51
C GLY A 271 6.53 -10.28 2.79
N ALA A 272 5.20 -10.29 2.76
CA ALA A 272 4.36 -10.61 3.92
C ALA A 272 4.74 -11.94 4.62
N ARG A 273 5.18 -12.95 3.85
CA ARG A 273 5.71 -14.24 4.35
C ARG A 273 7.08 -14.15 5.03
N ALA A 274 7.91 -13.17 4.65
CA ALA A 274 9.18 -12.89 5.30
C ALA A 274 8.99 -12.00 6.54
N ARG A 275 8.07 -11.03 6.49
CA ARG A 275 7.69 -10.17 7.63
C ARG A 275 7.13 -10.98 8.80
N SER A 276 6.37 -12.04 8.55
CA SER A 276 5.88 -12.96 9.59
C SER A 276 6.95 -13.88 10.21
N LYS A 277 8.17 -13.93 9.66
CA LYS A 277 9.30 -14.70 10.21
C LYS A 277 10.24 -13.85 11.08
N GLY A 278 10.20 -12.52 10.94
CA GLY A 278 11.01 -11.59 11.74
C GLY A 278 10.53 -11.39 13.18
N ALA A 279 9.37 -11.95 13.56
CA ALA A 279 8.84 -11.88 14.92
C ALA A 279 9.34 -13.02 15.83
N ASP A 280 10.05 -14.03 15.29
CA ASP A 280 10.56 -15.19 16.05
C ASP A 280 12.03 -15.04 16.52
N SER A 281 12.66 -13.87 16.36
CA SER A 281 14.00 -13.59 16.91
C SER A 281 13.91 -12.73 18.17
N GLY A 282 13.26 -13.26 19.21
CA GLY A 282 13.03 -12.55 20.46
C GLY A 282 12.61 -13.43 21.64
N SER A 283 13.23 -14.61 21.81
CA SER A 283 13.31 -15.34 23.09
C SER A 283 14.30 -16.48 23.01
#